data_AF-A0A834I5H4-F1
#
_entry.id   AF-A0A834I5H4-F1
#
_cell.length_a   1.000
_cell.length_b   1.000
_cell.length_c   1.000
_cell.angle_alpha   90.00
_cell.angle_beta   90.00
_cell.angle_gamma   90.00
#
_symmetry.space_group_name_H-M   'P 1'
#
loop_
_entity.id
_entity.type
_entity.pdbx_description
1 polymer ?
#
loop_
_entity_poly.entity_id
_entity_poly.type
_entity_poly.pdbx_seq_one_letter_code
_entity_poly.pdbx_strand_id
1 'polypeptide(L)'
;MMVMGDGPPKERGRHRTKVENDIISRRERDFRHQQMWSGAVDYYKRWDKINTKFDEWTSPRYYEDNNKMLGDIRAKRDKEELMEKRRSRLKKLLDEEEKSWEIELMVKKNADSTNKPQGNKNRDDELEVLKEVNNELKSKEDEKRRREAELKLYHQWRKNNPIVRQYESRYKIKDLKLSWLDQQIEKKMQKEKEENDCKMFIKQQEDRMKREQEQEVLHQKEIDEKKVKLKENLDKQIEELKNRQQISEKLKNQEDTDLRNKLELENLEKITEEEETRRLAKECALYNIKQHKLKLKQKAIDIQENLEREEELLLKMKSLELQNLIQDESKKNEIKEGLRQFLDIIKDQKDLEKRRQKHLEFIFESEAKSIYNKQLEIWNKEEMCRKTLLQEVLDTVKNQIADNLKINKERQKENLKEREKITKMLEEYDQEVEHLKAEEEKSKQMRKKLLEEDIQLKKARKKKEEHSKLKEIDAELERVRKEEERLQKEILEMQRKRGPFKPLPRSRLFF
;
A
#
# COMPACT_ATOMS: atom_id res chain seq x y z
N MET A 1 -39.28 41.48 64.45
CA MET A 1 -39.63 40.29 63.64
C MET A 1 -38.58 40.14 62.57
N MET A 2 -37.81 39.05 62.64
CA MET A 2 -36.97 38.56 61.54
C MET A 2 -37.85 38.21 60.32
N VAL A 3 -37.29 38.28 59.11
CA VAL A 3 -37.17 37.16 58.14
C VAL A 3 -36.56 37.71 56.84
N MET A 4 -35.37 37.17 56.51
CA MET A 4 -34.83 36.76 55.19
C MET A 4 -35.19 37.61 53.96
N GLY A 5 -34.27 38.14 53.15
CA GLY A 5 -33.10 37.46 52.60
C GLY A 5 -33.42 36.89 51.21
N ASP A 6 -33.69 37.74 50.21
CA ASP A 6 -33.88 37.32 48.81
C ASP A 6 -32.55 37.37 48.05
N GLY A 7 -32.03 36.19 47.72
CA GLY A 7 -30.86 36.00 46.86
C GLY A 7 -31.16 36.25 45.38
N PRO A 8 -30.12 36.39 44.53
CA PRO A 8 -30.26 36.75 43.12
C PRO A 8 -30.92 35.62 42.31
N PRO A 9 -31.63 35.94 41.21
CA PRO A 9 -32.43 34.96 40.47
C PRO A 9 -31.57 33.92 39.75
N LYS A 10 -32.01 32.66 39.84
CA LYS A 10 -31.35 31.44 39.35
C LYS A 10 -31.09 31.47 37.82
N GLU A 11 -29.83 31.33 37.41
CA GLU A 11 -29.31 31.32 36.03
C GLU A 11 -29.66 30.07 35.18
N ARG A 12 -30.85 29.48 35.31
CA ARG A 12 -31.18 28.20 34.60
C ARG A 12 -31.54 28.37 33.12
N GLY A 13 -31.72 29.60 32.63
CA GLY A 13 -32.05 29.90 31.23
C GLY A 13 -30.88 30.23 30.30
N ARG A 14 -29.71 30.61 30.85
CA ARG A 14 -28.54 31.06 30.06
C ARG A 14 -27.79 29.92 29.36
N HIS A 15 -27.77 28.74 29.96
CA HIS A 15 -27.07 27.59 29.37
C HIS A 15 -27.82 27.03 28.15
N ARG A 16 -29.16 27.01 28.18
CA ARG A 16 -29.97 26.54 27.06
C ARG A 16 -29.89 27.49 25.86
N THR A 17 -30.00 28.79 26.11
CA THR A 17 -29.82 29.83 25.07
C THR A 17 -28.39 29.84 24.51
N LYS A 18 -27.36 29.59 25.34
CA LYS A 18 -25.98 29.45 24.86
C LYS A 18 -25.80 28.22 23.96
N VAL A 19 -26.37 27.07 24.33
CA VAL A 19 -26.34 25.86 23.50
C VAL A 19 -27.12 26.04 22.20
N GLU A 20 -28.29 26.68 22.26
CA GLU A 20 -29.08 27.02 21.07
C GLU A 20 -28.29 27.98 20.15
N ASN A 21 -27.63 28.99 20.70
CA ASN A 21 -26.78 29.92 19.96
C ASN A 21 -25.53 29.25 19.37
N ASP A 22 -24.92 28.30 20.07
CA ASP A 22 -23.78 27.53 19.57
C ASP A 22 -24.20 26.61 18.41
N ILE A 23 -25.40 26.01 18.49
CA ILE A 23 -25.98 25.23 17.40
C ILE A 23 -26.30 26.12 16.19
N ILE A 24 -26.87 27.30 16.41
CA ILE A 24 -27.13 28.28 15.34
C ILE A 24 -25.82 28.74 14.70
N SER A 25 -24.81 29.07 15.49
CA SER A 25 -23.48 29.50 15.00
C SER A 25 -22.78 28.38 14.22
N ARG A 26 -22.91 27.12 14.64
CA ARG A 26 -22.43 25.96 13.87
C ARG A 26 -23.18 25.83 12.56
N ARG A 27 -24.51 25.90 12.57
CA ARG A 27 -25.33 25.84 11.35
C ARG A 27 -25.03 26.98 10.40
N GLU A 28 -24.80 28.20 10.89
CA GLU A 28 -24.40 29.32 10.05
C GLU A 28 -22.99 29.14 9.47
N ARG A 29 -22.05 28.60 10.26
CA ARG A 29 -20.71 28.28 9.77
C ARG A 29 -20.75 27.19 8.69
N ASP A 30 -21.52 26.13 8.93
CA ASP A 30 -21.71 25.03 7.99
C ASP A 30 -22.45 25.50 6.74
N PHE A 31 -23.43 26.38 6.89
CA PHE A 31 -24.15 27.00 5.76
C PHE A 31 -23.25 27.91 4.93
N ARG A 32 -22.41 28.76 5.57
CA ARG A 32 -21.42 29.58 4.86
C ARG A 32 -20.35 28.72 4.20
N HIS A 33 -19.91 27.65 4.86
CA HIS A 33 -18.98 26.68 4.29
C HIS A 33 -19.60 25.99 3.07
N GLN A 34 -20.84 25.50 3.18
CA GLN A 34 -21.56 24.90 2.06
C GLN A 34 -21.81 25.91 0.93
N GLN A 35 -22.11 27.18 1.20
CA GLN A 35 -22.27 28.19 0.15
C GLN A 35 -20.95 28.51 -0.56
N MET A 36 -19.84 28.59 0.17
CA MET A 36 -18.52 28.86 -0.43
C MET A 36 -18.01 27.65 -1.24
N TRP A 37 -18.27 26.44 -0.77
CA TRP A 37 -17.70 25.23 -1.35
C TRP A 37 -18.66 24.47 -2.28
N SER A 38 -19.97 24.73 -2.28
CA SER A 38 -20.92 24.04 -3.18
C SER A 38 -20.58 24.28 -4.65
N GLY A 39 -20.27 25.52 -5.02
CA GLY A 39 -19.86 25.87 -6.38
C GLY A 39 -18.57 25.16 -6.81
N ALA A 40 -17.57 25.09 -5.92
CA ALA A 40 -16.32 24.37 -6.16
C ALA A 40 -16.53 22.85 -6.24
N VAL A 41 -17.33 22.28 -5.32
CA VAL A 41 -17.66 20.86 -5.31
C VAL A 41 -18.44 20.46 -6.55
N ASP A 42 -19.40 21.27 -6.99
CA ASP A 42 -20.16 21.01 -8.22
C ASP A 42 -19.29 21.18 -9.47
N TYR A 43 -18.35 22.12 -9.46
CA TYR A 43 -17.35 22.27 -10.52
C TYR A 43 -16.49 21.01 -10.63
N TYR A 44 -15.87 20.56 -9.52
CA TYR A 44 -15.03 19.37 -9.53
C TYR A 44 -15.83 18.10 -9.81
N LYS A 45 -17.07 17.97 -9.33
CA LYS A 45 -17.95 16.83 -9.69
C LYS A 45 -18.30 16.80 -11.18
N ARG A 46 -18.54 17.95 -11.81
CA ARG A 46 -18.75 18.01 -13.27
C ARG A 46 -17.47 17.67 -14.01
N TRP A 47 -16.34 18.20 -13.56
CA TRP A 47 -15.04 17.94 -14.18
C TRP A 47 -14.63 16.48 -14.04
N ASP A 48 -14.87 15.87 -12.89
CA ASP A 48 -14.62 14.46 -12.63
C ASP A 48 -15.44 13.58 -13.56
N LYS A 49 -16.74 13.88 -13.75
CA LYS A 49 -17.59 13.18 -14.74
C LYS A 49 -17.11 13.35 -16.19
N ILE A 50 -16.60 14.54 -16.54
CA ILE A 50 -16.06 14.80 -17.87
C ILE A 50 -14.74 14.05 -18.06
N ASN A 51 -13.88 14.05 -17.04
CA ASN A 51 -12.61 13.33 -17.05
C ASN A 51 -12.80 11.84 -17.07
N THR A 52 -13.71 11.27 -16.28
CA THR A 52 -13.99 9.83 -16.33
C THR A 52 -14.48 9.42 -17.71
N LYS A 53 -15.33 10.23 -18.35
CA LYS A 53 -15.76 9.95 -19.73
C LYS A 53 -14.64 10.14 -20.75
N PHE A 54 -13.78 11.14 -20.54
CA PHE A 54 -12.63 11.38 -21.38
C PHE A 54 -11.61 10.24 -21.26
N ASP A 55 -11.30 9.80 -20.05
CA ASP A 55 -10.46 8.64 -19.76
C ASP A 55 -11.09 7.36 -20.31
N GLU A 56 -12.40 7.19 -20.18
CA GLU A 56 -13.12 6.07 -20.84
C GLU A 56 -12.92 6.12 -22.35
N TRP A 57 -13.09 7.27 -23.02
CA TRP A 57 -12.94 7.37 -24.48
C TRP A 57 -11.51 7.32 -24.98
N THR A 58 -10.55 7.75 -24.17
CA THR A 58 -9.11 7.78 -24.52
C THR A 58 -8.35 6.57 -24.01
N SER A 59 -8.98 5.76 -23.14
CA SER A 59 -8.40 4.51 -22.66
C SER A 59 -8.23 3.53 -23.82
N PRO A 60 -7.06 2.88 -23.95
CA PRO A 60 -6.86 1.77 -24.87
C PRO A 60 -7.95 0.68 -24.76
N ARG A 61 -8.52 0.47 -23.57
CA ARG A 61 -9.61 -0.50 -23.35
C ARG A 61 -10.88 -0.17 -24.13
N TYR A 62 -11.25 1.09 -24.29
CA TYR A 62 -12.44 1.47 -25.03
C TYR A 62 -12.31 1.16 -26.52
N TYR A 63 -11.13 1.41 -27.09
CA TYR A 63 -10.86 1.03 -28.48
C TYR A 63 -10.81 -0.49 -28.65
N GLU A 64 -10.26 -1.23 -27.69
CA GLU A 64 -10.29 -2.70 -27.69
C GLU A 64 -11.72 -3.25 -27.62
N ASP A 65 -12.55 -2.73 -26.72
CA ASP A 65 -13.93 -3.18 -26.55
C ASP A 65 -14.81 -2.77 -27.72
N ASN A 66 -14.63 -1.57 -28.28
CA ASN A 66 -15.31 -1.16 -29.50
C ASN A 66 -14.89 -2.02 -30.71
N ASN A 67 -13.60 -2.35 -30.83
CA ASN A 67 -13.12 -3.25 -31.88
C ASN A 67 -13.65 -4.68 -31.72
N LYS A 68 -13.79 -5.18 -30.48
CA LYS A 68 -14.46 -6.46 -30.20
C LYS A 68 -15.94 -6.42 -30.61
N MET A 69 -16.67 -5.37 -30.24
CA MET A 69 -18.08 -5.21 -30.61
C MET A 69 -18.25 -5.14 -32.14
N LEU A 70 -17.38 -4.43 -32.85
CA LEU A 70 -17.35 -4.42 -34.31
C LEU A 70 -17.01 -5.80 -34.90
N GLY A 71 -16.07 -6.52 -34.28
CA GLY A 71 -15.75 -7.90 -34.64
C GLY A 71 -16.95 -8.84 -34.48
N ASP A 72 -17.68 -8.73 -33.38
CA ASP A 72 -18.89 -9.52 -33.11
C ASP A 72 -20.02 -9.22 -34.09
N ILE A 73 -20.20 -7.94 -34.46
CA ILE A 73 -21.17 -7.53 -35.48
C ILE A 73 -20.79 -8.11 -36.85
N ARG A 74 -19.51 -8.09 -37.23
CA ARG A 74 -19.03 -8.71 -38.48
C ARG A 74 -19.26 -10.22 -38.47
N ALA A 75 -18.88 -10.90 -37.38
CA ALA A 75 -19.08 -12.35 -37.25
C ALA A 75 -20.56 -12.75 -37.28
N LYS A 76 -21.48 -11.92 -36.75
CA LYS A 76 -22.92 -12.12 -36.87
C LYS A 76 -23.40 -12.00 -38.31
N ARG A 77 -22.97 -10.95 -39.04
CA ARG A 77 -23.28 -10.81 -40.47
C ARG A 77 -22.76 -11.98 -41.30
N ASP A 78 -21.52 -12.41 -41.08
CA ASP A 78 -20.94 -13.53 -41.83
C ASP A 78 -21.72 -14.83 -41.58
N LYS A 79 -22.18 -15.05 -40.34
CA LYS A 79 -23.07 -16.18 -39.99
C LYS A 79 -24.43 -16.06 -40.68
N GLU A 80 -25.03 -14.89 -40.70
CA GLU A 80 -26.29 -14.64 -41.41
C GLU A 80 -26.15 -14.90 -42.91
N GLU A 81 -25.09 -14.39 -43.55
CA GLU A 81 -24.80 -14.66 -44.96
C GLU A 81 -24.59 -16.16 -45.25
N LEU A 82 -23.90 -16.88 -44.36
CA LEU A 82 -23.74 -18.33 -44.48
C LEU A 82 -25.08 -19.06 -44.37
N MET A 83 -25.95 -18.62 -43.46
CA MET A 83 -27.29 -19.17 -43.30
C MET A 83 -28.18 -18.86 -44.51
N GLU A 84 -28.07 -17.67 -45.10
CA GLU A 84 -28.76 -17.27 -46.33
C GLU A 84 -28.29 -18.12 -47.53
N LYS A 85 -26.97 -18.33 -47.66
CA LYS A 85 -26.37 -19.24 -48.66
C LYS A 85 -26.83 -20.68 -48.46
N ARG A 86 -27.01 -21.13 -47.22
CA ARG A 86 -27.56 -22.46 -46.92
C ARG A 86 -29.04 -22.55 -47.27
N ARG A 87 -29.84 -21.54 -46.89
CA ARG A 87 -31.29 -21.46 -47.20
C ARG A 87 -31.54 -21.47 -48.70
N SER A 88 -30.76 -20.70 -49.47
CA SER A 88 -30.85 -20.69 -50.93
C SER A 88 -30.47 -22.04 -51.57
N ARG A 89 -29.44 -22.75 -51.06
CA ARG A 89 -29.13 -24.12 -51.52
C ARG A 89 -30.24 -25.11 -51.20
N LEU A 90 -30.78 -25.04 -49.98
CA LEU A 90 -31.90 -25.89 -49.57
C LEU A 90 -33.15 -25.61 -50.41
N LYS A 91 -33.43 -24.34 -50.69
CA LYS A 91 -34.53 -23.95 -51.58
C LYS A 91 -34.35 -24.55 -52.98
N LYS A 92 -33.14 -24.49 -53.55
CA LYS A 92 -32.85 -25.14 -54.84
C LYS A 92 -33.08 -26.65 -54.83
N LEU A 93 -32.61 -27.34 -53.79
CA LEU A 93 -32.85 -28.78 -53.63
C LEU A 93 -34.35 -29.09 -53.53
N LEU A 94 -35.09 -28.27 -52.80
CA LEU A 94 -36.53 -28.45 -52.64
C LEU A 94 -37.28 -28.16 -53.97
N ASP A 95 -36.87 -27.13 -54.71
CA ASP A 95 -37.40 -26.85 -56.06
C ASP A 95 -37.06 -28.00 -57.05
N GLU A 96 -35.91 -28.65 -56.91
CA GLU A 96 -35.51 -29.82 -57.71
C GLU A 96 -36.35 -31.06 -57.35
N GLU A 97 -36.56 -31.30 -56.06
CA GLU A 97 -37.46 -32.35 -55.56
C GLU A 97 -38.89 -32.13 -56.02
N GLU A 98 -39.43 -30.91 -55.91
CA GLU A 98 -40.78 -30.55 -56.38
C GLU A 98 -40.92 -30.78 -57.89
N LYS A 99 -39.95 -30.38 -58.71
CA LYS A 99 -39.96 -30.67 -60.15
C LYS A 99 -39.90 -32.16 -60.44
N SER A 100 -39.07 -32.92 -59.73
CA SER A 100 -39.00 -34.38 -59.89
C SER A 100 -40.32 -35.05 -59.53
N TRP A 101 -40.98 -34.57 -58.47
CA TRP A 101 -42.28 -35.04 -58.03
C TRP A 101 -43.40 -34.65 -58.99
N GLU A 102 -43.38 -33.43 -59.54
CA GLU A 102 -44.31 -33.00 -60.60
C GLU A 102 -44.15 -33.85 -61.86
N ILE A 103 -42.92 -34.21 -62.24
CA ILE A 103 -42.64 -35.14 -63.34
C ILE A 103 -43.20 -36.53 -63.02
N GLU A 104 -42.97 -37.06 -61.82
CA GLU A 104 -43.56 -38.34 -61.39
C GLU A 104 -45.09 -38.29 -61.38
N LEU A 105 -45.70 -37.18 -60.96
CA LEU A 105 -47.14 -36.98 -60.95
C LEU A 105 -47.70 -36.83 -62.37
N MET A 106 -46.96 -36.22 -63.30
CA MET A 106 -47.31 -36.19 -64.73
C MET A 106 -47.18 -37.57 -65.37
N VAL A 107 -46.15 -38.35 -65.03
CA VAL A 107 -45.98 -39.73 -65.50
C VAL A 107 -47.10 -40.61 -64.96
N LYS A 108 -47.45 -40.50 -63.67
CA LYS A 108 -48.61 -41.18 -63.09
C LYS A 108 -49.92 -40.68 -63.68
N LYS A 109 -50.15 -39.38 -63.85
CA LYS A 109 -51.35 -38.86 -64.53
C LYS A 109 -51.43 -39.26 -65.99
N ASN A 110 -50.31 -39.44 -66.69
CA ASN A 110 -50.27 -39.94 -68.06
C ASN A 110 -50.48 -41.47 -68.13
N ALA A 111 -50.00 -42.21 -67.12
CA ALA A 111 -50.29 -43.64 -66.95
C ALA A 111 -51.73 -43.88 -66.50
N ASP A 112 -52.30 -43.01 -65.67
CA ASP A 112 -53.67 -43.03 -65.16
C ASP A 112 -54.67 -42.39 -66.14
N SER A 113 -54.21 -41.57 -67.09
CA SER A 113 -55.03 -41.05 -68.22
C SER A 113 -55.07 -41.99 -69.42
N THR A 114 -54.11 -42.93 -69.50
CA THR A 114 -54.13 -44.03 -70.48
C THR A 114 -54.75 -45.32 -69.93
N ASN A 115 -54.85 -45.48 -68.60
CA ASN A 115 -55.55 -46.60 -67.97
C ASN A 115 -56.61 -46.12 -66.97
N LYS A 116 -57.76 -45.71 -67.50
CA LYS A 116 -59.04 -45.79 -66.75
C LYS A 116 -59.66 -47.16 -66.99
N PRO A 117 -59.76 -48.06 -66.00
CA PRO A 117 -60.68 -49.19 -66.09
C PRO A 117 -62.07 -48.66 -65.71
N GLN A 118 -62.77 -48.14 -66.71
CA GLN A 118 -64.20 -47.95 -66.62
C GLN A 118 -64.87 -49.27 -67.05
N GLY A 119 -65.48 -49.92 -66.08
CA GLY A 119 -66.49 -50.99 -66.15
C GLY A 119 -66.71 -51.76 -67.46
N ASN A 120 -66.50 -53.08 -67.32
CA ASN A 120 -67.36 -54.16 -67.85
C ASN A 120 -67.48 -54.32 -69.38
N LYS A 121 -66.67 -55.25 -69.92
CA LYS A 121 -67.09 -56.37 -70.80
C LYS A 121 -65.86 -57.20 -71.21
N ASN A 122 -65.80 -58.44 -70.69
CA ASN A 122 -65.02 -59.62 -71.13
C ASN A 122 -64.32 -60.30 -69.93
N ARG A 123 -65.08 -61.05 -69.14
CA ARG A 123 -64.62 -61.75 -67.92
C ARG A 123 -63.88 -63.09 -68.18
N ASP A 124 -63.68 -63.50 -69.43
CA ASP A 124 -63.14 -64.83 -69.73
C ASP A 124 -61.65 -64.85 -70.14
N ASP A 125 -61.11 -63.80 -70.77
CA ASP A 125 -59.67 -63.72 -71.12
C ASP A 125 -58.78 -63.28 -69.94
N GLU A 126 -59.34 -62.53 -68.98
CA GLU A 126 -58.62 -62.06 -67.78
C GLU A 126 -58.41 -63.19 -66.75
N LEU A 127 -59.24 -64.24 -66.79
CA LEU A 127 -59.09 -65.41 -65.93
C LEU A 127 -57.96 -66.35 -66.40
N GLU A 128 -57.60 -66.38 -67.67
CA GLU A 128 -56.44 -67.16 -68.16
C GLU A 128 -55.12 -66.46 -67.83
N VAL A 129 -55.02 -65.15 -68.07
CA VAL A 129 -53.83 -64.36 -67.70
C VAL A 129 -53.61 -64.35 -66.19
N LEU A 130 -54.69 -64.23 -65.38
CA LEU A 130 -54.59 -64.36 -63.93
C LEU A 130 -54.23 -65.79 -63.48
N LYS A 131 -54.62 -66.83 -64.21
CA LYS A 131 -54.20 -68.22 -63.93
C LYS A 131 -52.72 -68.43 -64.26
N GLU A 132 -52.21 -67.89 -65.37
CA GLU A 132 -50.79 -67.94 -65.72
C GLU A 132 -49.93 -67.18 -64.71
N VAL A 133 -50.32 -65.95 -64.33
CA VAL A 133 -49.62 -65.17 -63.28
C VAL A 133 -49.68 -65.88 -61.92
N ASN A 134 -50.79 -66.53 -61.58
CA ASN A 134 -50.90 -67.33 -60.35
C ASN A 134 -50.02 -68.59 -60.42
N ASN A 135 -49.93 -69.26 -61.57
CA ASN A 135 -49.04 -70.41 -61.76
C ASN A 135 -47.55 -70.00 -61.72
N GLU A 136 -47.18 -68.84 -62.27
CA GLU A 136 -45.82 -68.31 -62.16
C GLU A 136 -45.46 -67.88 -60.73
N LEU A 137 -46.39 -67.25 -60.00
CA LEU A 137 -46.21 -66.91 -58.60
C LEU A 137 -46.07 -68.17 -57.74
N LYS A 138 -46.90 -69.20 -57.98
CA LYS A 138 -46.75 -70.51 -57.35
C LYS A 138 -45.41 -71.16 -57.67
N SER A 139 -44.96 -71.13 -58.93
CA SER A 139 -43.66 -71.67 -59.33
C SER A 139 -42.49 -70.94 -58.64
N LYS A 140 -42.51 -69.60 -58.58
CA LYS A 140 -41.50 -68.81 -57.86
C LYS A 140 -41.54 -69.04 -56.34
N GLU A 141 -42.73 -69.21 -55.78
CA GLU A 141 -42.92 -69.50 -54.36
C GLU A 141 -42.47 -70.93 -54.01
N ASP A 142 -42.71 -71.89 -54.90
CA ASP A 142 -42.22 -73.27 -54.79
C ASP A 142 -40.70 -73.33 -54.97
N GLU A 143 -40.11 -72.55 -55.87
CA GLU A 143 -38.66 -72.40 -55.98
C GLU A 143 -38.03 -71.74 -54.75
N LYS A 144 -38.67 -70.71 -54.18
CA LYS A 144 -38.23 -70.11 -52.92
C LYS A 144 -38.31 -71.14 -51.79
N ARG A 145 -39.43 -71.86 -51.68
CA ARG A 145 -39.58 -72.96 -50.71
C ARG A 145 -38.53 -74.04 -50.91
N ARG A 146 -38.20 -74.40 -52.15
CA ARG A 146 -37.14 -75.36 -52.49
C ARG A 146 -35.76 -74.83 -52.08
N ARG A 147 -35.40 -73.60 -52.44
CA ARG A 147 -34.13 -72.96 -52.03
C ARG A 147 -33.99 -72.81 -50.52
N GLU A 148 -35.07 -72.45 -49.83
CA GLU A 148 -35.10 -72.37 -48.37
C GLU A 148 -34.96 -73.75 -47.74
N ALA A 149 -35.60 -74.78 -48.31
CA ALA A 149 -35.44 -76.15 -47.87
C ALA A 149 -33.99 -76.64 -48.08
N GLU A 150 -33.37 -76.32 -49.22
CA GLU A 150 -31.96 -76.62 -49.52
C GLU A 150 -31.01 -75.89 -48.57
N LEU A 151 -31.24 -74.59 -48.28
CA LEU A 151 -30.44 -73.84 -47.31
C LEU A 151 -30.60 -74.38 -45.88
N LYS A 152 -31.82 -74.72 -45.47
CA LYS A 152 -32.09 -75.35 -44.17
C LYS A 152 -31.40 -76.70 -44.08
N LEU A 153 -31.46 -77.51 -45.14
CA LEU A 153 -30.78 -78.79 -45.23
C LEU A 153 -29.26 -78.61 -45.18
N TYR A 154 -28.70 -77.62 -45.88
CA TYR A 154 -27.28 -77.27 -45.84
C TYR A 154 -26.84 -76.81 -44.46
N HIS A 155 -27.61 -75.94 -43.79
CA HIS A 155 -27.31 -75.50 -42.43
C HIS A 155 -27.44 -76.65 -41.43
N GLN A 156 -28.41 -77.53 -41.58
CA GLN A 156 -28.58 -78.71 -40.76
C GLN A 156 -27.43 -79.70 -40.98
N TRP A 157 -27.01 -79.93 -42.23
CA TRP A 157 -25.81 -80.70 -42.56
C TRP A 157 -24.55 -80.07 -41.96
N ARG A 158 -24.34 -78.75 -42.13
CA ARG A 158 -23.19 -78.03 -41.57
C ARG A 158 -23.12 -78.13 -40.04
N LYS A 159 -24.27 -78.02 -39.36
CA LYS A 159 -24.37 -78.13 -37.89
C LYS A 159 -24.19 -79.57 -37.40
N ASN A 160 -24.72 -80.55 -38.13
CA ASN A 160 -24.69 -81.96 -37.75
C ASN A 160 -23.41 -82.68 -38.19
N ASN A 161 -22.66 -82.13 -39.16
CA ASN A 161 -21.41 -82.70 -39.62
C ASN A 161 -20.32 -82.55 -38.54
N PRO A 162 -19.80 -83.66 -38.00
CA PRO A 162 -18.85 -83.62 -36.88
C PRO A 162 -17.52 -82.96 -37.27
N ILE A 163 -17.10 -83.03 -38.54
CA ILE A 163 -15.83 -82.47 -39.02
C ILE A 163 -15.91 -80.94 -39.00
N VAL A 164 -16.98 -80.35 -39.56
CA VAL A 164 -17.17 -78.90 -39.58
C VAL A 164 -17.26 -78.35 -38.16
N ARG A 165 -17.97 -79.03 -37.26
CA ARG A 165 -18.07 -78.63 -35.85
C ARG A 165 -16.71 -78.62 -35.14
N GLN A 166 -15.85 -79.60 -35.42
CA GLN A 166 -14.50 -79.65 -34.87
C GLN A 166 -13.62 -78.49 -35.37
N TYR A 167 -13.66 -78.17 -36.67
CA TYR A 167 -12.93 -77.02 -37.23
C TYR A 167 -13.45 -75.69 -36.69
N GLU A 168 -14.77 -75.49 -36.63
CA GLU A 168 -15.38 -74.29 -36.05
C GLU A 168 -15.02 -74.14 -34.56
N SER A 169 -14.99 -75.24 -33.81
CA SER A 169 -14.55 -75.23 -32.41
C SER A 169 -13.07 -74.86 -32.29
N ARG A 170 -12.19 -75.44 -33.11
CA ARG A 170 -10.76 -75.09 -33.14
C ARG A 170 -10.53 -73.62 -33.51
N TYR A 171 -11.29 -73.10 -34.47
CA TYR A 171 -11.22 -71.70 -34.87
C TYR A 171 -11.69 -70.77 -33.74
N LYS A 172 -12.85 -71.06 -33.12
CA LYS A 172 -13.34 -70.31 -31.95
C LYS A 172 -12.37 -70.34 -30.77
N ILE A 173 -11.71 -71.47 -30.52
CA ILE A 173 -10.67 -71.58 -29.47
C ILE A 173 -9.45 -70.72 -29.83
N LYS A 174 -9.04 -70.68 -31.10
CA LYS A 174 -7.95 -69.81 -31.57
C LYS A 174 -8.32 -68.33 -31.39
N ASP A 175 -9.53 -67.93 -31.76
CA ASP A 175 -10.02 -66.55 -31.58
C ASP A 175 -10.12 -66.18 -30.10
N LEU A 176 -10.59 -67.09 -29.24
CA LEU A 176 -10.60 -66.89 -27.79
C LEU A 176 -9.19 -66.66 -27.24
N LYS A 177 -8.20 -67.44 -27.72
CA LYS A 177 -6.80 -67.27 -27.33
C LYS A 177 -6.22 -65.93 -27.81
N LEU A 178 -6.53 -65.52 -29.03
CA LEU A 178 -6.13 -64.21 -29.57
C LEU A 178 -6.77 -63.08 -28.77
N SER A 179 -8.08 -63.13 -28.52
CA SER A 179 -8.78 -62.14 -27.70
C SER A 179 -8.25 -62.10 -26.26
N TRP A 180 -7.88 -63.24 -25.68
CA TRP A 180 -7.24 -63.28 -24.37
C TRP A 180 -5.85 -62.64 -24.38
N LEU A 181 -5.04 -62.89 -25.41
CA LEU A 181 -3.74 -62.21 -25.59
C LEU A 181 -3.92 -60.70 -25.76
N ASP A 182 -4.90 -60.27 -26.55
CA ASP A 182 -5.24 -58.86 -26.73
C ASP A 182 -5.64 -58.21 -25.40
N GLN A 183 -6.46 -58.89 -24.58
CA GLN A 183 -6.81 -58.41 -23.24
C GLN A 183 -5.60 -58.32 -22.29
N GLN A 184 -4.63 -59.24 -22.40
CA GLN A 184 -3.39 -59.16 -21.61
C GLN A 184 -2.53 -57.98 -22.06
N ILE A 185 -2.41 -57.75 -23.37
CA ILE A 185 -1.69 -56.60 -23.94
C ILE A 185 -2.36 -55.29 -23.52
N GLU A 186 -3.69 -55.21 -23.65
CA GLU A 186 -4.49 -54.04 -23.25
C GLU A 186 -4.33 -53.74 -21.76
N LYS A 187 -4.43 -54.75 -20.88
CA LYS A 187 -4.18 -54.58 -19.44
C LYS A 187 -2.76 -54.10 -19.15
N LYS A 188 -1.76 -54.58 -19.88
CA LYS A 188 -0.37 -54.13 -19.71
C LYS A 188 -0.20 -52.69 -20.15
N MET A 189 -0.77 -52.31 -21.31
CA MET A 189 -0.76 -50.94 -21.82
C MET A 189 -1.50 -49.98 -20.90
N GLN A 190 -2.63 -50.40 -20.35
CA GLN A 190 -3.41 -49.62 -19.41
C GLN A 190 -2.63 -49.35 -18.12
N LYS A 191 -1.95 -50.36 -17.56
CA LYS A 191 -1.06 -50.18 -16.39
C LYS A 191 0.10 -49.23 -16.69
N GLU A 192 0.75 -49.39 -17.83
CA GLU A 192 1.87 -48.50 -18.22
C GLU A 192 1.40 -47.05 -18.41
N LYS A 193 0.20 -46.86 -18.96
CA LYS A 193 -0.44 -45.54 -19.07
C LYS A 193 -0.74 -44.95 -17.69
N GLU A 194 -1.32 -45.73 -16.78
CA GLU A 194 -1.60 -45.30 -15.40
C GLU A 194 -0.33 -44.93 -14.63
N GLU A 195 0.75 -45.70 -14.78
CA GLU A 195 2.05 -45.39 -14.17
C GLU A 195 2.65 -44.10 -14.75
N ASN A 196 2.56 -43.90 -16.07
CA ASN A 196 3.02 -42.67 -16.71
C ASN A 196 2.17 -41.47 -16.29
N ASP A 197 0.85 -41.62 -16.23
CA ASP A 197 -0.06 -40.58 -15.75
C ASP A 197 0.23 -40.23 -14.27
N CYS A 198 0.50 -41.23 -13.42
CA CYS A 198 0.92 -41.01 -12.03
C CYS A 198 2.26 -40.28 -11.94
N LYS A 199 3.27 -40.67 -12.73
CA LYS A 199 4.57 -39.99 -12.79
C LYS A 199 4.42 -38.54 -13.25
N MET A 200 3.61 -38.30 -14.28
CA MET A 200 3.32 -36.96 -14.78
C MET A 200 2.58 -36.12 -13.73
N PHE A 201 1.63 -36.70 -13.00
CA PHE A 201 0.94 -36.02 -11.91
C PHE A 201 1.89 -35.64 -10.77
N ILE A 202 2.76 -36.56 -10.34
CA ILE A 202 3.77 -36.29 -9.30
C ILE A 202 4.70 -35.15 -9.76
N LYS A 203 5.22 -35.23 -10.99
CA LYS A 203 6.10 -34.19 -11.55
C LYS A 203 5.40 -32.83 -11.62
N GLN A 204 4.13 -32.79 -12.03
CA GLN A 204 3.34 -31.56 -12.05
C GLN A 204 3.13 -30.96 -10.65
N GLN A 205 2.97 -31.80 -9.63
CA GLN A 205 2.87 -31.33 -8.24
C GLN A 205 4.21 -30.82 -7.72
N GLU A 206 5.31 -31.52 -8.01
CA GLU A 206 6.66 -31.07 -7.65
C GLU A 206 7.00 -29.73 -8.32
N ASP A 207 6.69 -29.57 -9.61
CA ASP A 207 6.91 -28.32 -10.34
C ASP A 207 6.03 -27.18 -9.81
N ARG A 208 4.81 -27.48 -9.33
CA ARG A 208 3.95 -26.50 -8.67
C ARG A 208 4.54 -26.06 -7.34
N MET A 209 4.97 -27.00 -6.51
CA MET A 209 5.61 -26.71 -5.21
C MET A 209 6.89 -25.89 -5.38
N LYS A 210 7.73 -26.19 -6.39
CA LYS A 210 8.93 -25.40 -6.69
C LYS A 210 8.58 -23.96 -7.09
N ARG A 211 7.57 -23.78 -7.96
CA ARG A 211 7.12 -22.43 -8.35
C ARG A 211 6.57 -21.65 -7.17
N GLU A 212 5.81 -22.28 -6.28
CA GLU A 212 5.33 -21.65 -5.05
C GLU A 212 6.49 -21.26 -4.12
N GLN A 213 7.50 -22.13 -3.95
CA GLN A 213 8.70 -21.82 -3.16
C GLN A 213 9.53 -20.68 -3.77
N GLU A 214 9.70 -20.65 -5.09
CA GLU A 214 10.41 -19.58 -5.80
C GLU A 214 9.69 -18.23 -5.64
N GLN A 215 8.36 -18.23 -5.73
CA GLN A 215 7.54 -17.04 -5.48
C GLN A 215 7.64 -16.58 -4.02
N GLU A 216 7.62 -17.49 -3.05
CA GLU A 216 7.83 -17.17 -1.64
C GLU A 216 9.20 -16.53 -1.40
N VAL A 217 10.26 -17.09 -1.99
CA VAL A 217 11.63 -16.56 -1.86
C VAL A 217 11.75 -15.18 -2.50
N LEU A 218 11.14 -14.98 -3.68
CA LEU A 218 11.15 -13.68 -4.35
C LEU A 218 10.41 -12.63 -3.52
N HIS A 219 9.22 -12.97 -3.02
CA HIS A 219 8.45 -12.08 -2.16
C HIS A 219 9.18 -11.72 -0.87
N GLN A 220 9.86 -12.69 -0.25
CA GLN A 220 10.67 -12.44 0.94
C GLN A 220 11.84 -11.49 0.64
N LYS A 221 12.52 -11.67 -0.50
CA LYS A 221 13.60 -10.77 -0.93
C LYS A 221 13.09 -9.35 -1.15
N GLU A 222 11.93 -9.17 -1.77
CA GLU A 222 11.33 -7.85 -1.97
C GLU A 222 11.01 -7.16 -0.63
N ILE A 223 10.51 -7.91 0.36
CA ILE A 223 10.28 -7.38 1.72
C ILE A 223 11.61 -6.98 2.36
N ASP A 224 12.63 -7.82 2.27
CA ASP A 224 13.93 -7.55 2.88
C ASP A 224 14.62 -6.34 2.24
N GLU A 225 14.53 -6.19 0.90
CA GLU A 225 15.01 -4.99 0.21
C GLU A 225 14.27 -3.72 0.65
N LYS A 226 12.94 -3.80 0.83
CA LYS A 226 12.16 -2.67 1.36
C LYS A 226 12.59 -2.31 2.79
N LYS A 227 12.83 -3.32 3.64
CA LYS A 227 13.33 -3.13 5.01
C LYS A 227 14.70 -2.46 5.03
N VAL A 228 15.62 -2.89 4.15
CA VAL A 228 16.96 -2.28 4.03
C VAL A 228 16.84 -0.81 3.60
N LYS A 229 16.07 -0.51 2.55
CA LYS A 229 15.85 0.87 2.09
C LYS A 229 15.24 1.76 3.17
N LEU A 230 14.27 1.23 3.91
CA LEU A 230 13.62 1.93 5.01
C LEU A 230 14.62 2.24 6.13
N LYS A 231 15.47 1.26 6.49
CA LYS A 231 16.54 1.44 7.47
C LYS A 231 17.57 2.48 7.02
N GLU A 232 18.01 2.43 5.76
CA GLU A 232 18.95 3.43 5.22
C GLU A 232 18.37 4.86 5.26
N ASN A 233 17.07 5.01 5.01
CA ASN A 233 16.40 6.31 5.10
C ASN A 233 16.28 6.79 6.56
N LEU A 234 15.97 5.89 7.49
CA LEU A 234 15.97 6.18 8.92
C LEU A 234 17.36 6.59 9.41
N ASP A 235 18.40 5.87 9.01
CA ASP A 235 19.79 6.20 9.37
C ASP A 235 20.18 7.60 8.86
N LYS A 236 19.83 7.95 7.62
CA LYS A 236 20.03 9.31 7.08
C LYS A 236 19.29 10.38 7.88
N GLN A 237 18.06 10.12 8.30
CA GLN A 237 17.28 11.08 9.11
C GLN A 237 17.85 11.24 10.52
N ILE A 238 18.35 10.16 11.11
CA ILE A 238 19.05 10.20 12.39
C ILE A 238 20.35 11.00 12.27
N GLU A 239 21.11 10.82 11.18
CA GLU A 239 22.29 11.64 10.90
C GLU A 239 21.93 13.11 10.71
N GLU A 240 20.86 13.42 9.97
CA GLU A 240 20.38 14.79 9.83
C GLU A 240 19.99 15.39 11.19
N LEU A 241 19.26 14.65 12.04
CA LEU A 241 18.96 15.09 13.41
C LEU A 241 20.22 15.36 14.24
N LYS A 242 21.24 14.50 14.15
CA LYS A 242 22.52 14.72 14.84
C LYS A 242 23.19 15.99 14.35
N ASN A 243 23.20 16.23 13.04
CA ASN A 243 23.77 17.45 12.45
C ASN A 243 22.99 18.69 12.92
N ARG A 244 21.65 18.63 12.96
CA ARG A 244 20.82 19.72 13.48
C ARG A 244 21.07 19.98 14.97
N GLN A 245 21.25 18.92 15.76
CA GLN A 245 21.60 19.03 17.17
C GLN A 245 22.96 19.73 17.37
N GLN A 246 23.97 19.39 16.57
CA GLN A 246 25.26 20.09 16.60
C GLN A 246 25.13 21.58 16.21
N ILE A 247 24.28 21.89 15.22
CA ILE A 247 23.99 23.30 14.86
C ILE A 247 23.31 24.02 16.03
N SER A 248 22.34 23.38 16.70
CA SER A 248 21.68 23.94 17.89
C SER A 248 22.67 24.23 19.02
N GLU A 249 23.61 23.31 19.29
CA GLU A 249 24.68 23.52 20.27
C GLU A 249 25.60 24.67 19.88
N LYS A 250 25.98 24.78 18.59
CA LYS A 250 26.76 25.92 18.10
C LYS A 250 26.02 27.25 18.26
N LEU A 251 24.74 27.31 17.91
CA LEU A 251 23.90 28.50 18.06
C LEU A 251 23.74 28.89 19.54
N LYS A 252 23.59 27.90 20.43
CA LYS A 252 23.53 28.13 21.88
C LYS A 252 24.85 28.69 22.41
N ASN A 253 25.98 28.11 22.01
CA ASN A 253 27.29 28.62 22.40
C ASN A 253 27.50 30.06 21.90
N GLN A 254 27.04 30.38 20.69
CA GLN A 254 27.06 31.75 20.15
C GLN A 254 26.17 32.70 20.97
N GLU A 255 24.98 32.27 21.40
CA GLU A 255 24.10 33.07 22.25
C GLU A 255 24.73 33.33 23.62
N ASP A 256 25.35 32.31 24.23
CA ASP A 256 26.06 32.44 25.50
C ASP A 256 27.24 33.42 25.39
N THR A 257 27.97 33.40 24.27
CA THR A 257 29.03 34.40 24.02
C THR A 257 28.45 35.80 23.87
N ASP A 258 27.41 35.98 23.05
CA ASP A 258 26.79 37.29 22.83
C ASP A 258 26.19 37.87 24.12
N LEU A 259 25.64 37.03 25.00
CA LEU A 259 25.14 37.41 26.32
C LEU A 259 26.27 37.86 27.27
N ARG A 260 27.42 37.17 27.27
CA ARG A 260 28.60 37.60 28.05
C ARG A 260 29.09 38.96 27.56
N ASN A 261 29.18 39.13 26.25
CA ASN A 261 29.62 40.39 25.63
C ASN A 261 28.67 41.54 25.97
N LYS A 262 27.36 41.29 25.96
CA LYS A 262 26.35 42.26 26.40
C LYS A 262 26.55 42.67 27.87
N LEU A 263 26.78 41.71 28.75
CA LEU A 263 27.02 41.98 30.18
C LEU A 263 28.31 42.80 30.40
N GLU A 264 29.36 42.50 29.65
CA GLU A 264 30.61 43.26 29.68
C GLU A 264 30.40 44.70 29.19
N LEU A 265 29.62 44.90 28.13
CA LEU A 265 29.26 46.23 27.64
C LEU A 265 28.44 47.02 28.67
N GLU A 266 27.46 46.39 29.33
CA GLU A 266 26.70 47.01 30.42
C GLU A 266 27.60 47.39 31.61
N ASN A 267 28.64 46.61 31.90
CA ASN A 267 29.62 46.97 32.93
C ASN A 267 30.48 48.17 32.52
N LEU A 268 30.84 48.30 31.24
CA LEU A 268 31.53 49.48 30.72
C LEU A 268 30.64 50.72 30.81
N GLU A 269 29.37 50.63 30.39
CA GLU A 269 28.39 51.72 30.51
C GLU A 269 28.29 52.19 31.97
N LYS A 270 28.16 51.27 32.95
CA LYS A 270 28.16 51.62 34.37
C LYS A 270 29.42 52.33 34.84
N ILE A 271 30.61 51.87 34.40
CA ILE A 271 31.87 52.55 34.71
C ILE A 271 31.84 53.99 34.17
N THR A 272 31.32 54.21 32.96
CA THR A 272 31.20 55.56 32.38
C THR A 272 30.25 56.45 33.19
N GLU A 273 29.11 55.91 33.64
CA GLU A 273 28.15 56.62 34.50
C GLU A 273 28.75 56.96 35.88
N GLU A 274 29.48 56.04 36.49
CA GLU A 274 30.20 56.25 37.75
C GLU A 274 31.32 57.30 37.62
N GLU A 275 31.96 57.39 36.47
CA GLU A 275 32.93 58.45 36.18
C GLU A 275 32.26 59.80 35.95
N GLU A 276 31.12 59.85 35.25
CA GLU A 276 30.33 61.07 35.09
C GLU A 276 29.82 61.60 36.44
N THR A 277 29.29 60.74 37.31
CA THR A 277 28.82 61.14 38.64
C THR A 277 29.97 61.66 39.52
N ARG A 278 31.13 60.99 39.49
CA ARG A 278 32.35 61.48 40.17
C ARG A 278 32.80 62.84 39.63
N ARG A 279 32.71 63.04 38.31
CA ARG A 279 33.02 64.33 37.67
C ARG A 279 32.08 65.43 38.13
N LEU A 280 30.76 65.22 38.06
CA LEU A 280 29.76 66.19 38.53
C LEU A 280 29.97 66.56 40.01
N ALA A 281 30.32 65.60 40.86
CA ALA A 281 30.64 65.85 42.26
C ALA A 281 31.85 66.79 42.43
N LYS A 282 32.91 66.60 41.62
CA LYS A 282 34.07 67.51 41.59
C LYS A 282 33.68 68.91 41.10
N GLU A 283 32.81 69.01 40.10
CA GLU A 283 32.31 70.31 39.61
C GLU A 283 31.53 71.08 40.67
N CYS A 284 30.67 70.39 41.42
CA CYS A 284 29.96 70.97 42.56
C CYS A 284 30.94 71.46 43.65
N ALA A 285 32.00 70.69 43.92
CA ALA A 285 33.03 71.10 44.87
C ALA A 285 33.80 72.36 44.40
N LEU A 286 34.14 72.41 43.10
CA LEU A 286 34.83 73.54 42.47
C LEU A 286 34.01 74.82 42.49
N TYR A 287 32.68 74.75 42.38
CA TYR A 287 31.79 75.91 42.35
C TYR A 287 32.04 76.87 43.54
N ASN A 288 32.32 76.31 44.72
CA ASN A 288 32.49 77.05 45.98
C ASN A 288 33.81 77.82 46.11
N ILE A 289 34.79 77.59 45.23
CA ILE A 289 36.11 78.26 45.30
C ILE A 289 36.00 79.72 44.82
N LYS A 290 36.45 80.71 45.60
CA LYS A 290 36.34 82.13 45.23
C LYS A 290 37.44 82.62 44.28
N GLN A 291 38.64 82.04 44.35
CA GLN A 291 39.79 82.43 43.52
C GLN A 291 39.71 81.80 42.14
N HIS A 292 39.67 82.62 41.08
CA HIS A 292 39.49 82.12 39.73
C HIS A 292 40.77 81.48 39.16
N LYS A 293 41.95 81.97 39.55
CA LYS A 293 43.22 81.31 39.19
C LYS A 293 43.34 79.91 39.80
N LEU A 294 42.87 79.74 41.04
CA LEU A 294 42.86 78.43 41.70
C LEU A 294 41.85 77.48 41.04
N LYS A 295 40.65 77.96 40.69
CA LYS A 295 39.66 77.21 39.91
C LYS A 295 40.22 76.71 38.57
N LEU A 296 40.92 77.59 37.83
CA LEU A 296 41.57 77.24 36.56
C LEU A 296 42.58 76.10 36.73
N LYS A 297 43.46 76.19 37.73
CA LYS A 297 44.47 75.17 37.99
C LYS A 297 43.84 73.82 38.38
N GLN A 298 42.86 73.84 39.28
CA GLN A 298 42.19 72.62 39.73
C GLN A 298 41.41 71.94 38.59
N LYS A 299 40.67 72.72 37.78
CA LYS A 299 39.92 72.18 36.64
C LYS A 299 40.87 71.62 35.55
N ALA A 300 42.02 72.24 35.31
CA ALA A 300 43.03 71.70 34.38
C ALA A 300 43.58 70.34 34.84
N ILE A 301 43.82 70.18 36.16
CA ILE A 301 44.23 68.89 36.74
C ILE A 301 43.10 67.87 36.60
N ASP A 302 41.86 68.24 36.93
CA ASP A 302 40.70 67.34 36.80
C ASP A 302 40.50 66.87 35.36
N ILE A 303 40.74 67.74 34.36
CA ILE A 303 40.64 67.40 32.94
C ILE A 303 41.75 66.43 32.52
N GLN A 304 42.98 66.61 32.99
CA GLN A 304 44.07 65.66 32.73
C GLN A 304 43.75 64.28 33.30
N GLU A 305 43.28 64.21 34.55
CA GLU A 305 42.85 62.94 35.15
C GLU A 305 41.68 62.31 34.38
N ASN A 306 40.72 63.10 33.89
CA ASN A 306 39.60 62.59 33.10
C ASN A 306 40.08 62.03 31.75
N LEU A 307 40.99 62.72 31.07
CA LEU A 307 41.62 62.24 29.84
C LEU A 307 42.43 60.95 30.08
N GLU A 308 43.01 60.76 31.26
CA GLU A 308 43.68 59.51 31.65
C GLU A 308 42.70 58.36 31.83
N ARG A 309 41.62 58.56 32.57
CA ARG A 309 40.58 57.52 32.74
C ARG A 309 39.89 57.18 31.42
N GLU A 310 39.63 58.16 30.57
CA GLU A 310 39.05 57.92 29.23
C GLU A 310 40.01 57.15 28.33
N GLU A 311 41.32 57.42 28.38
CA GLU A 311 42.32 56.59 27.69
C GLU A 311 42.32 55.15 28.19
N GLU A 312 42.29 54.95 29.52
CA GLU A 312 42.21 53.62 30.13
C GLU A 312 40.93 52.87 29.72
N LEU A 313 39.78 53.56 29.68
CA LEU A 313 38.51 53.02 29.23
C LEU A 313 38.58 52.61 27.76
N LEU A 314 39.13 53.45 26.87
CA LEU A 314 39.28 53.13 25.45
C LEU A 314 40.25 51.96 25.21
N LEU A 315 41.34 51.90 25.98
CA LEU A 315 42.24 50.75 25.94
C LEU A 315 41.55 49.48 26.43
N LYS A 316 40.71 49.56 27.46
CA LYS A 316 39.89 48.45 27.92
C LYS A 316 38.89 48.00 26.85
N MET A 317 38.17 48.93 26.22
CA MET A 317 37.27 48.67 25.09
C MET A 317 38.00 47.99 23.91
N LYS A 318 39.23 48.41 23.62
CA LYS A 318 40.07 47.80 22.60
C LYS A 318 40.54 46.40 23.00
N SER A 319 40.88 46.19 24.29
CA SER A 319 41.35 44.90 24.83
C SER A 319 40.25 43.85 24.93
N LEU A 320 39.00 44.28 25.17
CA LEU A 320 37.81 43.45 25.12
C LEU A 320 37.42 43.07 23.69
N GLU A 321 38.23 43.50 22.71
CA GLU A 321 38.04 43.23 21.30
C GLU A 321 36.59 43.50 20.88
N LEU A 322 36.00 44.64 21.30
CA LEU A 322 34.64 45.02 20.88
C LEU A 322 34.49 44.98 19.34
N GLN A 323 35.60 45.12 18.61
CA GLN A 323 35.73 44.92 17.18
C GLN A 323 35.48 43.47 16.72
N ASN A 324 35.88 42.47 17.50
CA ASN A 324 35.66 41.05 17.19
C ASN A 324 34.23 40.58 17.47
N LEU A 325 33.43 41.38 18.20
CA LEU A 325 32.00 41.15 18.39
C LEU A 325 31.17 41.46 17.14
N ILE A 326 31.76 42.25 16.24
CA ILE A 326 31.16 42.68 15.00
C ILE A 326 31.45 41.62 13.94
N GLN A 327 30.38 41.01 13.42
CA GLN A 327 30.48 40.03 12.33
C GLN A 327 30.79 40.70 10.98
N ASP A 328 30.30 41.93 10.78
CA ASP A 328 30.51 42.69 9.55
C ASP A 328 31.92 43.27 9.47
N GLU A 329 32.78 42.74 8.58
CA GLU A 329 34.17 43.21 8.47
C GLU A 329 34.31 44.73 8.18
N SER A 330 33.39 45.34 7.40
CA SER A 330 33.40 46.80 7.15
C SER A 330 33.20 47.58 8.44
N LYS A 331 32.13 47.28 9.18
CA LYS A 331 31.79 47.97 10.42
C LYS A 331 32.81 47.70 11.52
N LYS A 332 33.40 46.51 11.52
CA LYS A 332 34.53 46.15 12.38
C LYS A 332 35.72 47.07 12.13
N ASN A 333 36.07 47.28 10.87
CA ASN A 333 37.15 48.18 10.50
C ASN A 333 36.80 49.64 10.81
N GLU A 334 35.55 50.07 10.59
CA GLU A 334 35.08 51.41 10.95
C GLU A 334 35.21 51.66 12.46
N ILE A 335 34.77 50.73 13.32
CA ILE A 335 34.90 50.87 14.78
C ILE A 335 36.36 50.79 15.21
N LYS A 336 37.19 49.99 14.52
CA LYS A 336 38.63 49.93 14.78
C LYS A 336 39.35 51.23 14.47
N GLU A 337 39.03 51.81 13.32
CA GLU A 337 39.55 53.10 12.90
C GLU A 337 39.02 54.22 13.80
N GLY A 338 37.73 54.21 14.13
CA GLY A 338 37.11 55.17 15.06
C GLY A 338 37.75 55.13 16.45
N LEU A 339 37.96 53.94 17.03
CA LEU A 339 38.65 53.80 18.32
C LEU A 339 40.12 54.27 18.25
N ARG A 340 40.80 54.04 17.12
CA ARG A 340 42.16 54.55 16.92
C ARG A 340 42.18 56.08 16.84
N GLN A 341 41.31 56.65 16.02
CA GLN A 341 41.17 58.11 15.87
C GLN A 341 40.81 58.75 17.22
N PHE A 342 39.93 58.13 18.01
CA PHE A 342 39.57 58.66 19.33
C PHE A 342 40.76 58.63 20.30
N LEU A 343 41.56 57.56 20.32
CA LEU A 343 42.79 57.52 21.11
C LEU A 343 43.79 58.61 20.69
N ASP A 344 43.91 58.89 19.40
CA ASP A 344 44.78 59.96 18.90
C ASP A 344 44.25 61.35 19.32
N ILE A 345 42.93 61.57 19.25
CA ILE A 345 42.28 62.79 19.75
C ILE A 345 42.55 63.00 21.25
N ILE A 346 42.45 61.95 22.09
CA ILE A 346 42.73 62.06 23.52
C ILE A 346 44.20 62.44 23.77
N LYS A 347 45.14 61.86 23.03
CA LYS A 347 46.57 62.19 23.16
C LYS A 347 46.84 63.65 22.79
N ASP A 348 46.29 64.10 21.68
CA ASP A 348 46.41 65.50 21.24
C ASP A 348 45.82 66.46 22.28
N GLN A 349 44.66 66.12 22.85
CA GLN A 349 44.04 66.91 23.92
C GLN A 349 44.85 66.90 25.22
N LYS A 350 45.48 65.79 25.60
CA LYS A 350 46.40 65.75 26.75
C LYS A 350 47.58 66.69 26.57
N ASP A 351 48.20 66.68 25.39
CA ASP A 351 49.34 67.55 25.09
C ASP A 351 48.93 69.03 25.04
N LEU A 352 47.75 69.32 24.48
CA LEU A 352 47.16 70.65 24.49
C LEU A 352 46.89 71.14 25.92
N GLU A 353 46.31 70.29 26.78
CA GLU A 353 45.98 70.65 28.16
C GLU A 353 47.26 70.86 29.00
N LYS A 354 48.33 70.09 28.76
CA LYS A 354 49.66 70.36 29.37
C LYS A 354 50.21 71.72 28.96
N ARG A 355 50.05 72.13 27.69
CA ARG A 355 50.47 73.47 27.22
C ARG A 355 49.61 74.57 27.84
N ARG A 356 48.28 74.37 27.90
CA ARG A 356 47.34 75.27 28.57
C ARG A 356 47.70 75.44 30.05
N GLN A 357 47.95 74.33 30.77
CA GLN A 357 48.34 74.35 32.18
C GLN A 357 49.62 75.16 32.43
N LYS A 358 50.65 75.02 31.59
CA LYS A 358 51.85 75.87 31.66
C LYS A 358 51.53 77.35 31.44
N HIS A 359 50.64 77.67 30.50
CA HIS A 359 50.20 79.04 30.28
C HIS A 359 49.45 79.62 31.49
N LEU A 360 48.63 78.81 32.19
CA LEU A 360 47.91 79.22 33.40
C LEU A 360 48.82 79.68 34.54
N GLU A 361 50.09 79.28 34.56
CA GLU A 361 51.05 79.72 35.57
C GLU A 361 51.34 81.23 35.48
N PHE A 362 51.37 81.76 34.26
CA PHE A 362 51.71 83.15 33.94
C PHE A 362 50.52 84.13 34.03
N ILE A 363 49.29 83.65 34.17
CA ILE A 363 48.08 84.50 34.22
C ILE A 363 47.97 85.23 35.57
N PHE A 364 47.61 86.51 35.53
CA PHE A 364 47.32 87.31 36.72
C PHE A 364 45.87 87.13 37.22
N GLU A 365 45.63 87.34 38.51
CA GLU A 365 44.29 87.17 39.11
C GLU A 365 43.23 88.10 38.50
N SER A 366 43.64 89.29 38.03
CA SER A 366 42.78 90.27 37.35
C SER A 366 42.19 89.75 36.03
N GLU A 367 42.94 88.89 35.33
CA GLU A 367 42.53 88.32 34.04
C GLU A 367 41.89 86.93 34.19
N ALA A 368 42.18 86.25 35.30
CA ALA A 368 41.77 84.87 35.56
C ALA A 368 40.26 84.64 35.45
N LYS A 369 39.42 85.61 35.86
CA LYS A 369 37.95 85.49 35.77
C LYS A 369 37.45 85.43 34.31
N SER A 370 37.97 86.32 33.46
CA SER A 370 37.60 86.38 32.04
C SER A 370 38.08 85.14 31.30
N ILE A 371 39.32 84.72 31.57
CA ILE A 371 39.91 83.52 30.97
C ILE A 371 39.20 82.26 31.45
N TYR A 372 38.83 82.16 32.73
CA TYR A 372 38.09 81.02 33.28
C TYR A 372 36.77 80.78 32.54
N ASN A 373 35.95 81.84 32.34
CA ASN A 373 34.66 81.67 31.66
C ASN A 373 34.83 81.20 30.21
N LYS A 374 35.77 81.79 29.46
CA LYS A 374 36.06 81.37 28.08
C LYS A 374 36.59 79.93 28.02
N GLN A 375 37.50 79.58 28.92
CA GLN A 375 38.10 78.25 28.95
C GLN A 375 37.09 77.19 29.38
N LEU A 376 36.19 77.51 30.30
CA LEU A 376 35.10 76.63 30.71
C LEU A 376 34.16 76.30 29.55
N GLU A 377 33.81 77.27 28.71
CA GLU A 377 33.01 77.01 27.50
C GLU A 377 33.73 76.08 26.52
N ILE A 378 35.04 76.26 26.35
CA ILE A 378 35.85 75.40 25.48
C ILE A 378 35.90 73.98 26.05
N TRP A 379 36.21 73.82 27.33
CA TRP A 379 36.25 72.52 28.00
C TRP A 379 34.91 71.80 27.93
N ASN A 380 33.79 72.50 28.18
CA ASN A 380 32.46 71.91 28.09
C ASN A 380 32.14 71.44 26.65
N LYS A 381 32.55 72.18 25.62
CA LYS A 381 32.38 71.76 24.22
C LYS A 381 33.23 70.54 23.89
N GLU A 382 34.52 70.57 24.25
CA GLU A 382 35.45 69.46 24.04
C GLU A 382 34.97 68.19 24.77
N GLU A 383 34.44 68.33 25.98
CA GLU A 383 33.85 67.25 26.77
C GLU A 383 32.57 66.70 26.14
N MET A 384 31.63 67.55 25.75
CA MET A 384 30.39 67.11 25.10
C MET A 384 30.69 66.33 23.81
N CYS A 385 31.60 66.82 22.97
CA CYS A 385 31.99 66.11 21.74
C CYS A 385 32.59 64.72 22.04
N ARG A 386 33.48 64.61 23.02
CA ARG A 386 34.05 63.31 23.43
C ARG A 386 33.01 62.36 23.98
N LYS A 387 32.11 62.86 24.83
CA LYS A 387 31.02 62.06 25.39
C LYS A 387 30.09 61.53 24.30
N THR A 388 29.68 62.37 23.37
CA THR A 388 28.85 61.95 22.23
C THR A 388 29.57 60.88 21.40
N LEU A 389 30.85 61.08 21.08
CA LEU A 389 31.64 60.10 20.32
C LEU A 389 31.74 58.75 21.05
N LEU A 390 31.98 58.76 22.36
CA LEU A 390 32.02 57.54 23.17
C LEU A 390 30.66 56.81 23.19
N GLN A 391 29.57 57.56 23.35
CA GLN A 391 28.21 57.03 23.34
C GLN A 391 27.86 56.42 21.98
N GLU A 392 28.20 57.08 20.87
CA GLU A 392 27.99 56.56 19.52
C GLU A 392 28.70 55.21 19.30
N VAL A 393 29.95 55.07 19.78
CA VAL A 393 30.69 53.80 19.68
C VAL A 393 30.02 52.71 20.51
N LEU A 394 29.62 53.01 21.76
CA LEU A 394 28.94 52.04 22.63
C LEU A 394 27.59 51.61 22.07
N ASP A 395 26.76 52.55 21.62
CA ASP A 395 25.45 52.28 21.03
C ASP A 395 25.56 51.44 19.75
N THR A 396 26.56 51.74 18.90
CA THR A 396 26.78 50.97 17.68
C THR A 396 27.11 49.51 17.99
N VAL A 397 27.99 49.26 18.96
CA VAL A 397 28.33 47.90 19.40
C VAL A 397 27.13 47.21 20.05
N LYS A 398 26.38 47.93 20.90
CA LYS A 398 25.18 47.43 21.58
C LYS A 398 24.12 46.95 20.60
N ASN A 399 23.83 47.78 19.61
CA ASN A 399 22.85 47.48 18.56
C ASN A 399 23.28 46.24 17.77
N GLN A 400 24.57 46.09 17.46
CA GLN A 400 25.05 44.90 16.78
C GLN A 400 24.95 43.62 17.61
N ILE A 401 25.29 43.65 18.90
CA ILE A 401 25.10 42.50 19.78
C ILE A 401 23.62 42.13 19.84
N ALA A 402 22.72 43.13 19.93
CA ALA A 402 21.28 42.91 19.91
C ALA A 402 20.78 42.29 18.59
N ASP A 403 21.29 42.77 17.45
CA ASP A 403 20.97 42.23 16.13
C ASP A 403 21.49 40.80 15.96
N ASN A 404 22.73 40.52 16.38
CA ASN A 404 23.31 39.17 16.38
C ASN A 404 22.48 38.20 17.22
N LEU A 405 22.08 38.61 18.44
CA LEU A 405 21.18 37.83 19.30
C LEU A 405 19.83 37.58 18.63
N LYS A 406 19.27 38.57 17.92
CA LYS A 406 18.01 38.42 17.20
C LYS A 406 18.14 37.42 16.04
N ILE A 407 19.17 37.56 15.21
CA ILE A 407 19.46 36.64 14.11
C ILE A 407 19.71 35.23 14.62
N ASN A 408 20.45 35.08 15.72
CA ASN A 408 20.69 33.78 16.35
C ASN A 408 19.38 33.15 16.83
N LYS A 409 18.52 33.91 17.51
CA LYS A 409 17.17 33.43 17.92
C LYS A 409 16.30 33.03 16.73
N GLU A 410 16.37 33.75 15.62
CA GLU A 410 15.67 33.37 14.39
C GLU A 410 16.20 32.05 13.82
N ARG A 411 17.53 31.90 13.71
CA ARG A 411 18.18 30.65 13.29
C ARG A 411 17.86 29.48 14.22
N GLN A 412 17.81 29.69 15.53
CA GLN A 412 17.41 28.67 16.50
C GLN A 412 15.95 28.23 16.26
N LYS A 413 15.02 29.18 16.04
CA LYS A 413 13.63 28.86 15.71
C LYS A 413 13.51 28.08 14.41
N GLU A 414 14.27 28.43 13.38
CA GLU A 414 14.29 27.68 12.12
C GLU A 414 14.84 26.26 12.30
N ASN A 415 15.96 26.12 13.00
CA ASN A 415 16.54 24.81 13.32
C ASN A 415 15.56 23.92 14.11
N LEU A 416 14.82 24.50 15.06
CA LEU A 416 13.76 23.80 15.80
C LEU A 416 12.62 23.34 14.88
N LYS A 417 12.13 24.22 13.99
CA LYS A 417 11.08 23.85 13.01
C LYS A 417 11.53 22.71 12.10
N GLU A 418 12.77 22.73 11.63
CA GLU A 418 13.31 21.66 10.80
C GLU A 418 13.47 20.35 11.58
N ARG A 419 13.99 20.42 12.80
CA ARG A 419 14.09 19.27 13.70
C ARG A 419 12.73 18.64 13.99
N GLU A 420 11.69 19.46 14.24
CA GLU A 420 10.32 18.99 14.41
C GLU A 420 9.80 18.28 13.15
N LYS A 421 10.08 18.80 11.95
CA LYS A 421 9.70 18.13 10.69
C LYS A 421 10.37 16.76 10.59
N ILE A 422 11.68 16.67 10.82
CA ILE A 422 12.41 15.39 10.75
C ILE A 422 11.90 14.42 11.83
N THR A 423 11.61 14.91 13.02
CA THR A 423 11.03 14.09 14.11
C THR A 423 9.67 13.53 13.72
N LYS A 424 8.80 14.33 13.10
CA LYS A 424 7.50 13.86 12.57
C LYS A 424 7.68 12.81 11.48
N MET A 425 8.60 13.03 10.54
CA MET A 425 8.91 12.03 9.51
C MET A 425 9.38 10.72 10.15
N LEU A 426 10.24 10.77 11.16
CA LEU A 426 10.68 9.57 11.90
C LEU A 426 9.52 8.87 12.61
N GLU A 427 8.62 9.61 13.24
CA GLU A 427 7.41 9.05 13.86
C GLU A 427 6.50 8.36 12.84
N GLU A 428 6.35 8.94 11.63
CA GLU A 428 5.61 8.34 10.52
C GLU A 428 6.29 7.04 10.03
N TYR A 429 7.62 7.04 9.88
CA TYR A 429 8.37 5.85 9.50
C TYR A 429 8.32 4.75 10.57
N ASP A 430 8.42 5.10 11.85
CA ASP A 430 8.28 4.13 12.94
C ASP A 430 6.88 3.50 12.94
N GLN A 431 5.83 4.28 12.66
CA GLN A 431 4.46 3.76 12.49
C GLN A 431 4.35 2.82 11.28
N GLU A 432 4.96 3.17 10.15
CA GLU A 432 4.99 2.28 8.96
C GLU A 432 5.74 0.98 9.25
N VAL A 433 6.87 1.04 9.95
CA VAL A 433 7.63 -0.13 10.40
C VAL A 433 6.78 -1.03 11.28
N GLU A 434 6.09 -0.45 12.28
CA GLU A 434 5.21 -1.22 13.17
C GLU A 434 4.00 -1.81 12.41
N HIS A 435 3.44 -1.10 11.44
CA HIS A 435 2.39 -1.61 10.59
C HIS A 435 2.84 -2.82 9.76
N LEU A 436 4.01 -2.72 9.11
CA LEU A 436 4.60 -3.81 8.33
C LEU A 436 4.90 -5.03 9.22
N LYS A 437 5.44 -4.83 10.43
CA LYS A 437 5.64 -5.90 11.40
C LYS A 437 4.31 -6.57 11.79
N ALA A 438 3.27 -5.79 12.02
CA ALA A 438 1.95 -6.30 12.37
C ALA A 438 1.30 -7.10 11.21
N GLU A 439 1.45 -6.66 9.96
CA GLU A 439 1.00 -7.41 8.79
C GLU A 439 1.78 -8.72 8.59
N GLU A 440 3.11 -8.69 8.78
CA GLU A 440 3.95 -9.88 8.74
C GLU A 440 3.53 -10.89 9.81
N GLU A 441 3.26 -10.42 11.03
CA GLU A 441 2.81 -11.27 12.14
C GLU A 441 1.41 -11.85 11.89
N LYS A 442 0.46 -11.06 11.37
CA LYS A 442 -0.86 -11.56 10.93
C LYS A 442 -0.72 -12.63 9.86
N SER A 443 0.16 -12.42 8.87
CA SER A 443 0.40 -13.39 7.79
C SER A 443 1.01 -14.69 8.33
N LYS A 444 1.97 -14.60 9.26
CA LYS A 444 2.52 -15.76 9.97
C LYS A 444 1.45 -16.50 10.78
N GLN A 445 0.59 -15.79 11.48
CA GLN A 445 -0.52 -16.39 12.22
C GLN A 445 -1.52 -17.09 11.31
N MET A 446 -1.88 -16.48 10.17
CA MET A 446 -2.75 -17.11 9.16
C MET A 446 -2.11 -18.38 8.58
N ARG A 447 -0.81 -18.34 8.24
CA ARG A 447 -0.06 -19.52 7.79
C ARG A 447 -0.06 -20.62 8.84
N LYS A 448 0.15 -20.27 10.12
CA LYS A 448 0.11 -21.22 11.23
C LYS A 448 -1.27 -21.87 11.37
N LYS A 449 -2.36 -21.10 11.27
CA LYS A 449 -3.74 -21.61 11.29
C LYS A 449 -4.01 -22.56 10.13
N LEU A 450 -3.65 -22.19 8.90
CA LEU A 450 -3.80 -23.05 7.72
C LEU A 450 -3.04 -24.37 7.88
N LEU A 451 -1.82 -24.32 8.42
CA LEU A 451 -1.03 -25.52 8.70
C LEU A 451 -1.68 -26.40 9.79
N GLU A 452 -2.18 -25.79 10.85
CA GLU A 452 -2.92 -26.49 11.91
C GLU A 452 -4.20 -27.14 11.36
N GLU A 453 -4.95 -26.46 10.49
CA GLU A 453 -6.13 -26.98 9.80
C GLU A 453 -5.79 -28.17 8.90
N ASP A 454 -4.71 -28.10 8.10
CA ASP A 454 -4.25 -29.23 7.27
C ASP A 454 -3.82 -30.43 8.13
N ILE A 455 -3.12 -30.18 9.24
CA ILE A 455 -2.77 -31.23 10.22
C ILE A 455 -4.04 -31.85 10.82
N GLN A 456 -5.05 -31.04 11.17
CA GLN A 456 -6.32 -31.55 11.69
C GLN A 456 -7.09 -32.35 10.66
N LEU A 457 -7.16 -31.89 9.41
CA LEU A 457 -7.76 -32.62 8.29
C LEU A 457 -7.07 -33.97 8.06
N LYS A 458 -5.73 -34.00 8.04
CA LYS A 458 -4.95 -35.24 7.95
C LYS A 458 -5.23 -36.18 9.11
N LYS A 459 -5.26 -35.68 10.36
CA LYS A 459 -5.63 -36.47 11.54
C LYS A 459 -7.05 -37.01 11.46
N ALA A 460 -8.02 -36.20 11.02
CA ALA A 460 -9.42 -36.61 10.87
C ALA A 460 -9.59 -37.68 9.78
N ARG A 461 -8.87 -37.56 8.65
CA ARG A 461 -8.84 -38.59 7.60
C ARG A 461 -8.28 -39.91 8.14
N LYS A 462 -7.13 -39.87 8.83
CA LYS A 462 -6.56 -41.06 9.48
C LYS A 462 -7.53 -41.72 10.46
N LYS A 463 -8.19 -40.93 11.32
CA LYS A 463 -9.22 -41.46 12.24
C LYS A 463 -10.42 -42.08 11.50
N LYS A 464 -10.87 -41.48 10.39
CA LYS A 464 -11.96 -42.05 9.56
C LYS A 464 -11.55 -43.37 8.93
N GLU A 465 -10.33 -43.46 8.41
CA GLU A 465 -9.77 -44.70 7.86
C GLU A 465 -9.67 -45.79 8.94
N GLU A 466 -9.15 -45.46 10.12
CA GLU A 466 -9.11 -46.36 11.28
C GLU A 466 -10.51 -46.83 11.67
N HIS A 467 -11.50 -45.91 11.72
CA HIS A 467 -12.89 -46.27 12.03
C HIS A 467 -13.52 -47.15 10.95
N SER A 468 -13.22 -46.93 9.67
CA SER A 468 -13.72 -47.78 8.57
C SER A 468 -13.16 -49.19 8.70
N LYS A 469 -11.85 -49.31 8.95
CA LYS A 469 -11.19 -50.60 9.19
C LYS A 469 -11.79 -51.31 10.40
N LEU A 470 -12.07 -50.59 11.49
CA LEU A 470 -12.71 -51.17 12.67
C LEU A 470 -14.11 -51.72 12.35
N LYS A 471 -14.92 -50.97 11.59
CA LYS A 471 -16.25 -51.42 11.15
C LYS A 471 -16.19 -52.63 10.22
N GLU A 472 -15.19 -52.71 9.36
CA GLU A 472 -14.95 -53.88 8.51
C GLU A 472 -14.64 -55.10 9.36
N ILE A 473 -13.77 -54.97 10.37
CA ILE A 473 -13.46 -56.04 11.33
C ILE A 473 -14.71 -56.46 12.12
N ASP A 474 -15.50 -55.51 12.62
CA ASP A 474 -16.75 -55.81 13.35
C ASP A 474 -17.76 -56.54 12.45
N ALA A 475 -17.92 -56.12 11.20
CA ALA A 475 -18.80 -56.77 10.23
C ALA A 475 -18.31 -58.19 9.87
N GLU A 476 -17.00 -58.41 9.83
CA GLU A 476 -16.41 -59.72 9.60
C GLU A 476 -16.62 -60.64 10.82
N LEU A 477 -16.44 -60.14 12.04
CA LEU A 477 -16.79 -60.85 13.28
C LEU A 477 -18.28 -61.20 13.35
N GLU A 478 -19.17 -60.31 12.92
CA GLU A 478 -20.62 -60.55 12.87
C GLU A 478 -20.98 -61.66 11.86
N ARG A 479 -20.27 -61.72 10.72
CA ARG A 479 -20.44 -62.81 9.75
C ARG A 479 -20.01 -64.15 10.34
N VAL A 480 -18.85 -64.18 10.99
CA VAL A 480 -18.34 -65.37 11.68
C VAL A 480 -19.33 -65.84 12.75
N ARG A 481 -19.88 -64.94 13.58
CA ARG A 481 -20.90 -65.29 14.58
C ARG A 481 -22.16 -65.89 13.96
N LYS A 482 -22.65 -65.33 12.85
CA LYS A 482 -23.82 -65.87 12.14
C LYS A 482 -23.54 -67.25 11.53
N GLU A 483 -22.32 -67.47 11.05
CA GLU A 483 -21.88 -68.78 10.58
C GLU A 483 -21.76 -69.78 11.74
N GLU A 484 -21.22 -69.38 12.89
CA GLU A 484 -21.18 -70.20 14.11
C GLU A 484 -22.59 -70.54 14.61
N GLU A 485 -23.52 -69.59 14.66
CA GLU A 485 -24.92 -69.84 15.05
C GLU A 485 -25.62 -70.79 14.06
N ARG A 486 -25.33 -70.67 12.76
CA ARG A 486 -25.84 -71.57 11.74
C ARG A 486 -25.32 -73.00 11.96
N LEU A 487 -24.01 -73.13 12.21
CA LEU A 487 -23.38 -74.41 12.52
C LEU A 487 -23.92 -75.01 13.83
N GLN A 488 -24.14 -74.20 14.86
CA GLN A 488 -24.76 -74.66 16.12
C GLN A 488 -26.18 -75.17 15.91
N LYS A 489 -27.00 -74.47 15.10
CA LYS A 489 -28.36 -74.94 14.73
C LYS A 489 -28.31 -76.25 13.94
N GLU A 490 -27.35 -76.39 13.04
CA GLU A 490 -27.14 -77.61 12.25
C GLU A 490 -26.67 -78.78 13.13
N ILE A 491 -25.78 -78.54 14.11
CA ILE A 491 -25.37 -79.52 15.13
C ILE A 491 -26.57 -79.92 16.00
N LEU A 492 -27.42 -78.97 16.41
CA LEU A 492 -28.62 -79.23 17.18
C LEU A 492 -29.66 -80.06 16.38
N GLU A 493 -29.81 -79.79 15.07
CA GLU A 493 -30.62 -80.60 14.16
C GLU A 493 -30.05 -82.01 13.97
N MET A 494 -28.73 -82.14 13.86
CA MET A 494 -28.06 -83.44 13.79
C MET A 494 -28.23 -84.24 15.09
N GLN A 495 -28.19 -83.58 16.24
CA GLN A 495 -28.49 -84.19 17.54
C GLN A 495 -29.97 -84.58 17.67
N ARG A 496 -30.91 -83.76 17.16
CA ARG A 496 -32.34 -84.12 17.08
C ARG A 496 -32.63 -85.29 16.14
N LYS A 497 -31.88 -85.42 15.04
CA LYS A 497 -31.99 -86.56 14.10
C LYS A 497 -31.34 -87.85 14.64
N ARG A 498 -30.58 -87.78 15.74
CA ARG A 498 -30.07 -88.95 16.47
C ARG A 498 -30.84 -89.16 17.78
N GLY A 499 -32.07 -89.66 17.68
CA GLY A 499 -32.74 -90.40 18.77
C GLY A 499 -32.09 -91.79 18.97
N PRO A 500 -32.36 -92.50 20.09
CA PRO A 500 -31.46 -93.48 20.69
C PRO A 500 -31.17 -94.69 19.78
N PHE A 501 -29.92 -95.16 19.87
CA PHE A 501 -29.34 -96.31 19.16
C PHE A 501 -30.28 -97.54 19.22
N LYS A 502 -31.00 -97.82 18.13
CA LYS A 502 -31.70 -99.11 17.95
C LYS A 502 -30.67 -100.12 17.40
N PRO A 503 -30.41 -101.24 18.09
CA PRO A 503 -29.53 -102.27 17.55
C PRO A 503 -30.19 -102.93 16.33
N LEU A 504 -29.40 -103.11 15.27
CA LEU A 504 -29.79 -103.79 14.03
C LEU A 504 -30.25 -105.23 14.31
N PRO A 505 -31.33 -105.72 13.67
CA PRO A 505 -31.72 -107.12 13.78
C PRO A 505 -30.75 -107.99 12.97
N ARG A 506 -30.28 -109.05 13.62
CA ARG A 506 -29.54 -110.16 12.99
C ARG A 506 -30.49 -111.01 12.16
N SER A 507 -29.88 -111.68 11.17
CA SER A 507 -30.36 -112.87 10.46
C SER A 507 -31.22 -112.56 9.22
N ARG A 508 -31.17 -113.33 8.13
CA ARG A 508 -30.35 -114.49 7.73
C ARG A 508 -30.81 -114.78 6.29
N LEU A 509 -29.89 -115.21 5.42
CA LEU A 509 -30.13 -116.11 4.27
C LEU A 509 -30.94 -115.52 3.08
N PHE A 510 -30.79 -115.92 1.83
CA PHE A 510 -29.96 -116.88 1.09
C PHE A 510 -30.08 -116.51 -0.42
N PHE A 511 -29.07 -116.88 -1.20
CA PHE A 511 -28.92 -116.85 -2.67
C PHE A 511 -28.64 -115.51 -3.35
#